data_AF-A0A3D3LMJ9-F1
#
_entry.id   AF-A0A3D3LMJ9-F1
#
_cell.length_a   1.000
_cell.length_b   1.000
_cell.length_c   1.000
_cell.angle_alpha   90.00
_cell.angle_beta   90.00
_cell.angle_gamma   90.00
#
_symmetry.space_group_name_H-M   'P 1'
#
loop_
_entity.id
_entity.type
_entity.pdbx_description
1 polymer ?
#
loop_
_entity_poly.entity_id
_entity_poly.type
_entity_poly.pdbx_seq_one_letter_code
_entity_poly.pdbx_strand_id
1 'polypeptide(L)' 'TPAGRPGEVQDLIGPIIMLASDAGAFVNGVTLPVDGAHTATWI' A
#
# COMPACT_ATOMS: atom_id res chain seq x y z
N THR A 1 -1.99 14.12 2.12
CA THR A 1 -1.15 12.91 2.20
C THR A 1 0.29 13.31 1.94
N PRO A 2 1.29 12.72 2.62
CA PRO A 2 2.71 12.93 2.30
C PRO A 2 3.09 12.66 0.85
N ALA A 3 2.32 11.80 0.16
CA ALA A 3 2.48 11.56 -1.28
C ALA A 3 2.20 12.78 -2.18
N GLY A 4 1.63 13.89 -1.66
CA GLY A 4 1.43 15.12 -2.43
C GLY A 4 0.34 15.06 -3.51
N ARG A 5 -0.39 13.94 -3.61
CA ARG A 5 -1.53 13.75 -4.52
C ARG A 5 -2.56 12.77 -3.93
N PRO A 6 -3.81 12.80 -4.41
CA PRO A 6 -4.74 11.70 -4.19
C PRO A 6 -4.20 10.39 -4.78
N GLY A 7 -4.54 9.28 -4.13
CA GLY A 7 -4.30 7.94 -4.67
C GLY A 7 -5.26 7.64 -5.82
N GLU A 8 -4.81 6.84 -6.76
CA GLU A 8 -5.60 6.28 -7.84
C GLU A 8 -5.67 4.76 -7.71
N VAL A 9 -6.62 4.11 -8.38
CA VAL A 9 -6.80 2.65 -8.32
C VAL A 9 -5.53 1.91 -8.75
N GLN A 10 -4.78 2.50 -9.67
CA GLN A 10 -3.53 1.99 -10.23
C GLN A 10 -2.43 1.84 -9.18
N ASP A 11 -2.46 2.65 -8.11
CA ASP A 11 -1.49 2.58 -7.03
C ASP A 11 -1.61 1.27 -6.22
N LEU A 12 -2.76 0.59 -6.29
CA LEU A 12 -2.99 -0.71 -5.64
C LEU A 12 -2.42 -1.89 -6.42
N ILE A 13 -2.21 -1.74 -7.74
CA ILE A 13 -1.85 -2.87 -8.62
C ILE A 13 -0.51 -3.49 -8.18
N GLY A 14 0.52 -2.66 -7.99
CA GLY A 14 1.84 -3.13 -7.56
C GLY A 14 1.81 -3.86 -6.21
N PRO A 15 1.28 -3.25 -5.14
CA PRO A 15 1.13 -3.90 -3.84
C PRO A 15 0.33 -5.19 -3.87
N ILE A 16 -0.77 -5.24 -4.64
CA ILE A 16 -1.58 -6.47 -4.79
C ILE A 16 -0.78 -7.57 -5.47
N ILE A 17 -0.09 -7.27 -6.58
CA ILE A 17 0.76 -8.24 -7.27
C ILE A 17 1.88 -8.72 -6.35
N MET A 18 2.53 -7.82 -5.61
CA MET A 18 3.56 -8.18 -4.64
C MET A 18 3.01 -9.16 -3.60
N LEU A 19 1.87 -8.84 -2.95
CA LEU A 19 1.24 -9.71 -1.95
C LEU A 19 0.77 -11.06 -2.53
N ALA A 20 0.31 -11.07 -3.79
CA ALA A 20 -0.15 -12.29 -4.46
C ALA A 20 0.97 -13.13 -5.08
N SER A 21 2.20 -12.62 -5.11
CA SER A 21 3.38 -13.29 -5.69
C SER A 21 4.25 -13.96 -4.63
N ASP A 22 5.29 -14.68 -5.09
CA ASP A 22 6.33 -15.24 -4.21
C ASP A 22 7.04 -14.17 -3.36
N ALA A 23 7.06 -12.90 -3.80
CA ALA A 23 7.62 -11.80 -3.01
C ALA A 23 6.84 -11.55 -1.71
N GLY A 24 5.56 -11.92 -1.67
CA GLY A 24 4.69 -11.85 -0.50
C GLY A 24 4.71 -13.09 0.39
N ALA A 25 5.47 -14.14 0.06
CA ALA A 25 5.34 -15.46 0.69
C ALA A 25 5.48 -15.46 2.22
N PHE A 26 6.25 -14.52 2.79
CA PHE A 26 6.43 -14.39 4.24
C PHE A 26 5.74 -13.14 4.84
N VAL A 27 4.98 -12.38 4.05
CA VAL A 27 4.25 -11.19 4.49
C VAL A 27 2.82 -11.57 4.86
N ASN A 28 2.59 -11.89 6.13
CA ASN A 28 1.31 -12.38 6.63
C ASN A 28 0.89 -11.67 7.93
N GLY A 29 -0.41 -11.64 8.22
CA GLY A 29 -0.94 -11.13 9.48
C GLY A 29 -0.80 -9.62 9.68
N VAL A 30 -0.66 -8.85 8.60
CA VAL A 30 -0.46 -7.39 8.63
C VAL A 30 -1.46 -6.68 7.73
N THR A 31 -1.85 -5.47 8.13
CA THR A 31 -2.55 -4.53 7.25
C THR A 31 -1.50 -3.59 6.64
N LEU A 32 -1.38 -3.59 5.31
CA LEU A 32 -0.47 -2.72 4.56
C LEU A 32 -1.24 -1.50 4.03
N PRO A 33 -1.05 -0.29 4.59
CA PRO A 33 -1.70 0.91 4.07
C PRO A 33 -1.10 1.31 2.72
N VAL A 34 -1.97 1.51 1.71
CA VAL A 34 -1.61 2.04 0.40
C VAL A 34 -2.39 3.33 0.17
N ASP A 35 -2.04 4.36 0.94
CA ASP A 35 -2.84 5.58 1.07
C ASP A 35 -2.00 6.87 0.96
N GLY A 36 -0.78 6.76 0.44
CA GLY A 36 0.15 7.88 0.37
C GLY A 36 0.61 8.39 1.74
N ALA A 37 0.64 7.51 2.75
CA ALA A 37 1.00 7.75 4.14
C ALA A 37 -0.01 8.59 4.96
N HIS A 38 -1.26 8.67 4.50
CA HIS A 38 -2.33 9.37 5.21
C HIS A 38 -2.53 8.84 6.64
N THR A 39 -2.62 7.52 6.81
CA THR A 39 -2.84 6.87 8.11
C THR A 39 -1.68 7.08 9.10
N ALA A 40 -0.47 7.36 8.60
CA ALA A 40 0.72 7.53 9.43
C ALA A 40 0.94 8.97 9.93
N THR A 41 0.34 9.98 9.28
CA THR A 41 0.67 11.39 9.56
C THR A 41 -0.44 12.21 10.21
N TRP A 42 -1.69 11.73 10.26
CA TRP A 42 -2.84 12.40 10.92
C TRP A 42 -2.94 13.92 10.68
N ILE A 43 -2.55 14.38 9.47
CA ILE A 43 -2.74 15.72 8.93
C ILE A 43 -3.42 15.64 7.57
#